data_AF-A0AAV5KFG7-F1
#
_entry.id   AF-A0AAV5KFG7-F1
#
_cell.length_a   1.000
_cell.length_b   1.000
_cell.length_c   1.000
_cell.angle_alpha   90.00
_cell.angle_beta   90.00
_cell.angle_gamma   90.00
#
_symmetry.space_group_name_H-M   'P 1'
#
loop_
_entity.id
_entity.type
_entity.pdbx_description
1 polymer ?
#
loop_
_entity_poly.entity_id
_entity_poly.type
_entity_poly.pdbx_seq_one_letter_code
_entity_poly.pdbx_strand_id
1 'polypeptide(L)'
;MAFSPHRLSFCFVLLCFTWQQGAEARKLVPISSLISKDLFNSIFLHKDDNACPAKDFYTYESFIHATACFPRFGNTGNLTTRKREIAAFLGQISHETSGGWATAPDGPYAWGLCFKEEVSPQSNYCDSTNKEWPCYPGKSYKGRGPIQLSWNFNYGPAGKALGFDGLRNPEIVANNSLIAFKTALWFWMTERKPKPSCHDVMAVSAYGPAQNRLRTSKV
;
A
#
# COMPACT_ATOMS: atom_id res chain seq x y z
N MET A 1 -69.49 54.91 -9.04
CA MET A 1 -68.82 54.91 -7.72
C MET A 1 -67.91 53.70 -7.71
N ALA A 2 -66.61 53.72 -7.42
CA ALA A 2 -65.63 54.74 -7.08
C ALA A 2 -64.24 54.18 -7.47
N PHE A 3 -63.23 55.04 -7.50
CA PHE A 3 -61.86 54.86 -8.02
C PHE A 3 -60.90 53.97 -7.17
N SER A 4 -59.98 53.28 -7.87
CA SER A 4 -58.54 52.99 -7.58
C SER A 4 -58.13 52.15 -6.33
N PRO A 5 -56.87 51.64 -6.19
CA PRO A 5 -55.71 51.72 -7.09
C PRO A 5 -54.89 50.42 -7.30
N HIS A 6 -53.95 50.55 -8.25
CA HIS A 6 -52.84 49.69 -8.66
C HIS A 6 -52.13 48.82 -7.61
N ARG A 7 -51.73 47.62 -8.05
CA ARG A 7 -50.51 46.95 -7.57
C ARG A 7 -49.69 46.46 -8.77
N LEU A 8 -48.54 47.10 -8.98
CA LEU A 8 -47.48 46.62 -9.86
C LEU A 8 -46.89 45.32 -9.27
N SER A 9 -46.97 44.22 -10.01
CA SER A 9 -46.28 42.98 -9.67
C SER A 9 -44.93 42.97 -10.41
N PHE A 10 -43.84 43.17 -9.67
CA PHE A 10 -42.48 43.00 -10.18
C PHE A 10 -42.19 41.50 -10.31
N CYS A 11 -42.10 41.01 -11.54
CA CYS A 11 -41.68 39.65 -11.85
C CYS A 11 -40.14 39.58 -11.71
N PHE A 12 -39.66 39.09 -10.56
CA PHE A 12 -38.24 38.73 -10.41
C PHE A 12 -37.97 37.42 -11.15
N VAL A 13 -37.37 37.50 -12.34
CA VAL A 13 -36.78 36.35 -13.02
C VAL A 13 -35.50 35.98 -12.27
N LEU A 14 -35.59 35.01 -11.36
CA LEU A 14 -34.44 34.35 -10.77
C LEU A 14 -33.75 33.50 -11.85
N LEU A 15 -32.70 34.04 -12.45
CA LEU A 15 -31.73 33.25 -13.23
C LEU A 15 -30.99 32.33 -12.26
N CYS A 16 -31.49 31.10 -12.11
CA CYS A 16 -30.73 30.01 -11.50
C CYS A 16 -29.53 29.69 -12.40
N PHE A 17 -28.39 30.32 -12.13
CA PHE A 17 -27.10 29.84 -12.61
C PHE A 17 -26.81 28.53 -11.88
N THR A 18 -27.19 27.40 -12.50
CA THR A 18 -26.70 26.09 -12.09
C THR A 18 -25.20 26.06 -12.38
N TRP A 19 -24.39 26.22 -11.33
CA TRP A 19 -22.98 25.85 -11.39
C TRP A 19 -22.91 24.36 -11.63
N GLN A 20 -22.74 23.95 -12.88
CA GLN A 20 -22.26 22.60 -13.21
C GLN A 20 -20.82 22.52 -12.71
N GLN A 21 -20.63 22.09 -11.47
CA GLN A 21 -19.37 21.48 -11.07
C GLN A 21 -19.28 20.15 -11.82
N GLY A 22 -18.70 20.20 -13.02
CA GLY A 22 -18.17 19.01 -13.66
C GLY A 22 -17.08 18.46 -12.76
N ALA A 23 -17.40 17.42 -11.99
CA ALA A 23 -16.38 16.58 -11.40
C ALA A 23 -15.70 15.85 -12.58
N GLU A 24 -14.64 16.44 -13.10
CA GLU A 24 -13.74 15.78 -14.05
C GLU A 24 -13.28 14.49 -13.37
N ALA A 25 -13.79 13.34 -13.82
CA ALA A 25 -13.33 12.05 -13.34
C ALA A 25 -11.85 11.94 -13.72
N ARG A 26 -10.96 12.21 -12.76
CA ARG A 26 -9.51 12.15 -12.97
C ARG A 26 -9.20 10.74 -13.43
N LYS A 27 -8.86 10.60 -14.72
CA LYS A 27 -8.57 9.31 -15.35
C LYS A 27 -7.46 8.64 -14.54
N LEU A 28 -7.79 7.56 -13.84
CA LEU A 28 -6.81 6.77 -13.09
C LEU A 28 -5.74 6.32 -14.08
N VAL A 29 -4.50 6.71 -13.80
CA VAL A 29 -3.37 6.34 -14.65
C VAL A 29 -2.84 5.00 -14.13
N PRO A 30 -2.81 3.95 -14.97
CA PRO A 30 -2.24 2.67 -14.57
C PRO A 30 -0.81 2.85 -14.06
N ILE A 31 -0.45 2.17 -12.97
CA ILE A 31 0.90 2.25 -12.40
C ILE A 31 1.97 1.83 -13.41
N SER A 32 1.61 0.96 -14.36
CA SER A 32 2.47 0.55 -15.47
C SER A 32 2.97 1.69 -16.36
N SER A 33 2.31 2.86 -16.35
CA SER A 33 2.81 4.04 -17.08
C SER A 33 3.97 4.75 -16.37
N LEU A 34 4.17 4.49 -15.07
CA LEU A 34 5.24 5.08 -14.25
C LEU A 34 6.36 4.08 -13.97
N ILE A 35 6.03 2.80 -13.91
CA ILE A 35 6.97 1.70 -13.75
C ILE A 35 6.68 0.63 -14.80
N SER A 36 7.45 0.68 -15.89
CA SER A 36 7.43 -0.35 -16.92
C SER A 36 7.99 -1.68 -16.37
N LYS A 37 7.74 -2.77 -17.09
CA LYS A 37 8.34 -4.07 -16.79
C LYS A 37 9.88 -3.99 -16.79
N ASP A 38 10.46 -3.30 -17.76
CA ASP A 38 11.92 -3.14 -17.85
C ASP A 38 12.49 -2.36 -16.67
N LEU A 39 11.82 -1.28 -16.24
CA LEU A 39 12.24 -0.53 -15.07
C LEU A 39 12.11 -1.38 -13.79
N PHE A 40 11.00 -2.11 -13.62
CA PHE A 40 10.83 -3.05 -12.51
C PHE A 40 11.95 -4.09 -12.46
N ASN A 41 12.25 -4.72 -13.60
CA ASN A 41 13.32 -5.71 -13.70
C ASN A 41 14.70 -5.10 -13.44
N SER A 42 14.95 -3.86 -13.87
CA SER A 42 16.22 -3.17 -13.57
C SER A 42 16.38 -2.80 -12.09
N ILE A 43 15.28 -2.52 -11.39
CA ILE A 43 15.29 -2.23 -9.94
C ILE A 43 15.56 -3.51 -9.16
N PHE A 44 14.93 -4.61 -9.55
CA PHE A 44 15.04 -5.92 -8.92
C PHE A 44 15.91 -6.87 -9.74
N LEU A 45 17.11 -6.42 -10.09
CA LEU A 45 18.00 -7.06 -11.06
C LEU A 45 18.26 -8.54 -10.75
N HIS A 46 18.46 -8.87 -9.48
CA HIS A 46 18.85 -10.22 -9.03
C HIS A 46 17.72 -11.05 -8.40
N LYS A 47 16.45 -10.58 -8.45
CA LYS A 47 15.35 -11.28 -7.75
C LYS A 47 15.10 -12.72 -8.23
N ASP A 48 15.46 -13.03 -9.48
CA ASP A 48 15.31 -14.35 -10.10
C ASP A 48 16.66 -15.11 -10.22
N ASP A 49 17.70 -14.64 -9.53
CA ASP A 49 18.97 -15.35 -9.44
C ASP A 49 18.80 -16.71 -8.74
N ASN A 50 19.62 -17.70 -9.09
CA ASN A 50 19.57 -19.03 -8.48
C ASN A 50 19.88 -19.03 -6.97
N ALA A 51 20.59 -18.01 -6.48
CA ALA A 51 20.86 -17.82 -5.06
C ALA A 51 19.64 -17.31 -4.26
N CYS A 52 18.60 -16.81 -4.94
CA CYS A 52 17.42 -16.25 -4.29
C CYS A 52 16.32 -17.30 -4.07
N PRO A 53 15.91 -17.58 -2.81
CA PRO A 53 14.85 -18.55 -2.54
C PRO A 53 13.47 -18.18 -3.11
N ALA A 54 13.25 -16.90 -3.44
CA ALA A 54 12.03 -16.42 -4.09
C ALA A 54 12.15 -16.32 -5.62
N LYS A 55 13.16 -16.96 -6.23
CA LYS A 55 13.30 -17.03 -7.68
C LYS A 55 11.99 -17.38 -8.38
N ASP A 56 11.66 -16.65 -9.45
CA ASP A 56 10.45 -16.80 -10.27
C ASP A 56 9.11 -16.55 -9.53
N PHE A 57 9.15 -16.14 -8.26
CA PHE A 57 7.94 -15.89 -7.47
C PHE A 57 7.38 -14.49 -7.72
N TYR A 58 8.20 -13.44 -7.68
CA TYR A 58 7.74 -12.05 -7.76
C TYR A 58 7.66 -11.54 -9.21
N THR A 59 6.51 -11.74 -9.84
CA THR A 59 6.26 -11.29 -11.22
C THR A 59 5.80 -9.83 -11.29
N TYR A 60 6.17 -9.13 -12.36
CA TYR A 60 5.68 -7.77 -12.64
C TYR A 60 4.15 -7.73 -12.79
N GLU A 61 3.58 -8.76 -13.42
CA GLU A 61 2.15 -8.90 -13.65
C GLU A 61 1.38 -8.99 -12.33
N SER A 62 1.89 -9.76 -11.36
CA SER A 62 1.30 -9.82 -10.02
C SER A 62 1.39 -8.48 -9.29
N PHE A 63 2.51 -7.76 -9.42
CA PHE A 63 2.64 -6.41 -8.86
C PHE A 63 1.60 -5.45 -9.47
N ILE A 64 1.51 -5.36 -10.79
CA ILE A 64 0.54 -4.48 -11.48
C ILE A 64 -0.90 -4.86 -11.12
N HIS A 65 -1.26 -6.14 -11.15
CA HIS A 65 -2.58 -6.61 -10.75
C HIS A 65 -2.90 -6.29 -9.27
N ALA A 66 -1.91 -6.36 -8.37
CA ALA A 66 -2.10 -5.97 -6.99
C ALA A 66 -2.39 -4.46 -6.86
N THR A 67 -1.65 -3.61 -7.60
CA THR A 67 -1.87 -2.14 -7.55
C THR A 67 -3.26 -1.72 -8.01
N ALA A 68 -3.91 -2.49 -8.90
CA ALA A 68 -5.27 -2.21 -9.34
C ALA A 68 -6.31 -2.26 -8.19
N CYS A 69 -6.01 -3.00 -7.10
CA CYS A 69 -6.85 -3.02 -5.90
C CYS A 69 -6.66 -1.78 -5.00
N PHE A 70 -5.66 -0.94 -5.26
CA PHE A 70 -5.32 0.22 -4.45
C PHE A 70 -5.17 1.47 -5.32
N PRO A 71 -6.27 2.01 -5.88
CA PRO A 71 -6.23 3.05 -6.93
C PRO A 71 -5.57 4.36 -6.51
N ARG A 72 -5.39 4.62 -5.19
CA ARG A 72 -4.65 5.78 -4.67
C ARG A 72 -3.13 5.62 -4.75
N PHE A 73 -2.61 4.39 -4.65
CA PHE A 73 -1.17 4.11 -4.67
C PHE A 73 -0.56 4.61 -5.98
N GLY A 74 0.47 5.45 -5.91
CA GLY A 74 1.16 6.02 -7.07
C GLY A 74 0.29 6.89 -7.99
N ASN A 75 -0.89 7.31 -7.51
CA ASN A 75 -1.85 8.16 -8.23
C ASN A 75 -2.28 9.41 -7.45
N THR A 76 -1.68 9.66 -6.28
CA THR A 76 -1.90 10.87 -5.47
C THR A 76 -0.80 11.90 -5.71
N GLY A 77 -1.17 13.17 -5.86
CA GLY A 77 -0.23 14.28 -6.03
C GLY A 77 0.28 14.45 -7.47
N ASN A 78 1.34 15.27 -7.63
CA ASN A 78 1.99 15.49 -8.92
C ASN A 78 2.88 14.31 -9.34
N LEU A 79 3.39 14.34 -10.57
CA LEU A 79 4.21 13.26 -11.14
C LEU A 79 5.41 12.89 -10.25
N THR A 80 6.10 13.88 -9.68
CA THR A 80 7.24 13.67 -8.79
C THR A 80 6.83 12.95 -7.51
N THR A 81 5.73 13.36 -6.88
CA THR A 81 5.18 12.69 -5.69
C THR A 81 4.79 11.25 -5.98
N ARG A 82 4.11 11.01 -7.11
CA ARG A 82 3.71 9.66 -7.53
C ARG A 82 4.91 8.74 -7.73
N LYS A 83 5.93 9.20 -8.46
CA LYS A 83 7.20 8.44 -8.64
C LYS A 83 7.92 8.21 -7.32
N ARG A 84 7.94 9.20 -6.42
CA ARG A 84 8.55 9.09 -5.10
C ARG A 84 7.85 8.05 -4.23
N GLU A 85 6.52 8.02 -4.21
CA GLU A 85 5.78 7.02 -3.46
C GLU A 85 6.12 5.61 -3.96
N ILE A 86 6.10 5.39 -5.28
CA ILE A 86 6.45 4.10 -5.88
C ILE A 86 7.89 3.72 -5.49
N ALA A 87 8.86 4.61 -5.66
CA ALA A 87 10.24 4.35 -5.29
C ALA A 87 10.41 4.03 -3.79
N ALA A 88 9.69 4.73 -2.91
CA ALA A 88 9.74 4.48 -1.47
C ALA A 88 9.14 3.12 -1.10
N PHE A 89 8.00 2.75 -1.69
CA PHE A 89 7.41 1.43 -1.51
C PHE A 89 8.36 0.33 -1.98
N LEU A 90 8.90 0.46 -3.19
CA LEU A 90 9.84 -0.53 -3.75
C LEU A 90 11.13 -0.62 -2.93
N GLY A 91 11.67 0.50 -2.46
CA GLY A 91 12.84 0.52 -1.59
C GLY A 91 12.60 -0.18 -0.25
N GLN A 92 11.45 0.04 0.37
CA GLN A 92 11.11 -0.64 1.63
C GLN A 92 10.93 -2.15 1.44
N ILE A 93 10.17 -2.58 0.42
CA ILE A 93 10.03 -4.02 0.17
C ILE A 93 11.36 -4.67 -0.23
N SER A 94 12.24 -3.95 -0.94
CA SER A 94 13.61 -4.43 -1.23
C SER A 94 14.37 -4.69 0.04
N HIS A 95 14.32 -3.78 1.03
CA HIS A 95 15.02 -3.95 2.30
C HIS A 95 14.52 -5.19 3.05
N GLU A 96 13.19 -5.33 3.20
CA GLU A 96 12.56 -6.44 3.92
C GLU A 96 12.85 -7.83 3.31
N THR A 97 13.27 -7.87 2.05
CA THR A 97 13.45 -9.12 1.29
C THR A 97 14.84 -9.25 0.67
N SER A 98 15.79 -8.42 1.11
CA SER A 98 17.10 -8.32 0.48
C SER A 98 17.92 -9.60 0.64
N GLY A 99 18.55 -10.03 -0.45
CA GLY A 99 19.65 -11.00 -0.44
C GLY A 99 21.02 -10.35 -0.56
N GLY A 100 21.11 -9.03 -0.57
CA GLY A 100 22.34 -8.30 -0.83
C GLY A 100 23.31 -8.31 0.35
N TRP A 101 24.60 -8.35 0.03
CA TRP A 101 25.72 -8.19 0.97
C TRP A 101 26.69 -7.12 0.45
N ALA A 102 27.67 -6.73 1.26
CA ALA A 102 28.55 -5.59 0.99
C ALA A 102 29.28 -5.65 -0.37
N THR A 103 29.57 -6.85 -0.87
CA THR A 103 30.28 -7.09 -2.14
C THR A 103 29.43 -7.85 -3.16
N ALA A 104 28.10 -7.79 -3.02
CA ALA A 104 27.20 -8.45 -3.97
C ALA A 104 27.39 -7.90 -5.39
N PRO A 105 27.27 -8.75 -6.44
CA PRO A 105 27.22 -8.28 -7.82
C PRO A 105 26.23 -7.13 -7.99
N ASP A 106 26.65 -6.06 -8.67
CA ASP A 106 25.88 -4.83 -8.89
C ASP A 106 25.48 -4.06 -7.60
N GLY A 107 26.10 -4.42 -6.47
CA GLY A 107 25.92 -3.77 -5.17
C GLY A 107 24.74 -4.33 -4.35
N PRO A 108 24.70 -4.06 -3.04
CA PRO A 108 23.73 -4.67 -2.11
C PRO A 108 22.27 -4.30 -2.41
N TYR A 109 22.03 -3.20 -3.12
CA TYR A 109 20.68 -2.68 -3.35
C TYR A 109 19.99 -3.27 -4.59
N ALA A 110 20.70 -4.04 -5.42
CA ALA A 110 20.16 -4.72 -6.59
C ALA A 110 19.49 -6.08 -6.26
N TRP A 111 19.50 -6.47 -4.98
CA TRP A 111 19.12 -7.80 -4.47
C TRP A 111 17.80 -7.81 -3.68
N GLY A 112 16.93 -6.83 -3.90
CA GLY A 112 15.57 -6.83 -3.35
C GLY A 112 14.71 -7.96 -3.92
N LEU A 113 13.68 -8.38 -3.19
CA LEU A 113 12.77 -9.49 -3.53
C LEU A 113 13.44 -10.86 -3.64
N CYS A 114 14.61 -11.04 -3.02
CA CYS A 114 15.33 -12.31 -3.00
C CYS A 114 14.65 -13.35 -2.08
N PHE A 115 14.00 -12.90 -1.01
CA PHE A 115 13.26 -13.74 -0.07
C PHE A 115 11.74 -13.48 -0.11
N LYS A 116 10.96 -14.54 0.14
CA LYS A 116 9.49 -14.47 0.23
C LYS A 116 8.92 -14.78 1.60
N GLU A 117 9.76 -15.24 2.51
CA GLU A 117 9.40 -15.50 3.89
C GLU A 117 10.64 -15.49 4.77
N GLU A 118 10.42 -15.25 6.05
CA GLU A 118 11.43 -15.23 7.08
C GLU A 118 12.17 -16.57 7.14
N VAL A 119 13.49 -16.47 7.14
CA VAL A 119 14.43 -17.58 7.30
C VAL A 119 14.70 -17.79 8.78
N SER A 120 14.58 -19.04 9.25
CA SER A 120 14.87 -19.43 10.64
C SER A 120 14.11 -18.61 11.70
N PRO A 121 12.76 -18.63 11.68
CA PRO A 121 11.94 -17.84 12.59
C PRO A 121 12.15 -18.26 14.05
N GLN A 122 12.23 -17.28 14.94
CA GLN A 122 12.47 -17.50 16.37
C GLN A 122 11.19 -17.89 17.15
N SER A 123 10.02 -17.77 16.52
CA SER A 123 8.73 -18.15 17.12
C SER A 123 7.67 -18.43 16.04
N ASN A 124 6.46 -18.78 16.49
CA ASN A 124 5.29 -18.86 15.60
C ASN A 124 4.57 -17.52 15.42
N TYR A 125 5.06 -16.43 16.02
CA TYR A 125 4.48 -15.09 15.93
C TYR A 125 2.98 -15.08 16.26
N CYS A 126 2.63 -15.80 17.32
CA CYS A 126 1.27 -15.91 17.80
C CYS A 126 1.14 -15.13 19.11
N ASP A 127 0.33 -14.09 19.09
CA ASP A 127 -0.24 -13.50 20.31
C ASP A 127 -1.52 -14.26 20.67
N SER A 128 -1.41 -15.19 21.60
CA SER A 128 -2.53 -16.02 22.08
C SER A 128 -3.55 -15.24 22.94
N THR A 129 -3.22 -14.02 23.34
CA THR A 129 -4.12 -13.14 24.10
C THR A 129 -5.12 -12.44 23.19
N ASN A 130 -4.80 -12.28 21.90
CA ASN A 130 -5.66 -11.63 20.93
C ASN A 130 -6.89 -12.51 20.60
N LYS A 131 -8.08 -12.06 21.02
CA LYS A 131 -9.35 -12.79 20.83
C LYS A 131 -10.04 -12.49 19.50
N GLU A 132 -9.76 -11.34 18.90
CA GLU A 132 -10.32 -10.97 17.59
C GLU A 132 -9.64 -11.77 16.47
N TRP A 133 -8.33 -11.99 16.59
CA TRP A 133 -7.51 -12.68 15.61
C TRP A 133 -6.81 -13.89 16.23
N PRO A 134 -7.54 -14.95 16.59
CA PRO A 134 -6.98 -16.09 17.30
C PRO A 134 -5.96 -16.84 16.44
N CYS A 135 -4.95 -17.41 17.11
CA CYS A 135 -4.01 -18.32 16.46
C CYS A 135 -4.65 -19.69 16.23
N TYR A 136 -4.29 -20.32 15.12
CA TYR A 136 -4.72 -21.68 14.81
C TYR A 136 -3.61 -22.71 15.07
N PRO A 137 -3.95 -23.92 15.59
CA PRO A 137 -2.98 -24.98 15.79
C PRO A 137 -2.19 -25.30 14.52
N GLY A 138 -0.88 -25.52 14.66
CA GLY A 138 0.02 -25.83 13.55
C GLY A 138 0.31 -24.66 12.59
N LYS A 139 -0.19 -23.45 12.87
CA LYS A 139 0.09 -22.26 12.06
C LYS A 139 1.15 -21.38 12.70
N SER A 140 1.98 -20.81 11.82
CA SER A 140 2.97 -19.78 12.15
C SER A 140 2.71 -18.54 11.33
N TYR A 141 2.75 -17.40 11.99
CA TYR A 141 2.54 -16.07 11.42
C TYR A 141 3.87 -15.32 11.25
N LYS A 142 4.96 -16.05 10.97
CA LYS A 142 6.26 -15.47 10.61
C LYS A 142 6.19 -14.52 9.42
N GLY A 143 7.26 -13.76 9.18
CA GLY A 143 7.35 -12.83 8.06
C GLY A 143 7.11 -13.51 6.72
N ARG A 144 6.18 -12.99 5.90
CA ARG A 144 5.95 -13.42 4.52
C ARG A 144 5.66 -12.24 3.58
N GLY A 145 6.01 -12.45 2.32
CA GLY A 145 5.80 -11.49 1.23
C GLY A 145 6.72 -10.26 1.31
N PRO A 146 6.48 -9.26 0.43
CA PRO A 146 7.36 -8.11 0.25
C PRO A 146 7.49 -7.20 1.48
N ILE A 147 6.52 -7.20 2.40
CA ILE A 147 6.56 -6.40 3.63
C ILE A 147 6.85 -7.24 4.88
N GLN A 148 7.22 -8.52 4.71
CA GLN A 148 7.41 -9.48 5.81
C GLN A 148 6.26 -9.45 6.82
N LEU A 149 5.01 -9.55 6.31
CA LEU A 149 3.81 -9.53 7.15
C LEU A 149 3.94 -10.60 8.23
N SER A 150 3.88 -10.18 9.49
CA SER A 150 4.12 -11.03 10.66
C SER A 150 3.01 -10.85 11.68
N TRP A 151 2.77 -11.83 12.55
CA TRP A 151 1.77 -11.86 13.62
C TRP A 151 0.31 -12.10 13.20
N ASN A 152 -0.39 -12.95 13.97
CA ASN A 152 -1.82 -13.27 13.81
C ASN A 152 -2.71 -12.02 13.67
N PHE A 153 -2.46 -11.01 14.50
CA PHE A 153 -3.23 -9.76 14.48
C PHE A 153 -2.92 -8.84 13.28
N ASN A 154 -2.02 -9.24 12.38
CA ASN A 154 -1.79 -8.60 11.08
C ASN A 154 -2.31 -9.47 9.93
N TYR A 155 -2.07 -10.78 10.00
CA TYR A 155 -2.60 -11.74 9.01
C TYR A 155 -4.13 -11.77 8.99
N GLY A 156 -4.77 -11.74 10.16
CA GLY A 156 -6.22 -11.70 10.30
C GLY A 156 -6.88 -10.53 9.56
N PRO A 157 -6.56 -9.27 9.91
CA PRO A 157 -7.16 -8.12 9.24
C PRO A 157 -6.73 -7.99 7.77
N ALA A 158 -5.49 -8.37 7.41
CA ALA A 158 -5.07 -8.41 6.00
C ALA A 158 -5.92 -9.41 5.20
N GLY A 159 -6.12 -10.61 5.74
CA GLY A 159 -6.96 -11.65 5.15
C GLY A 159 -8.39 -11.18 4.95
N LYS A 160 -8.99 -10.58 5.98
CA LYS A 160 -10.34 -10.01 5.92
C LYS A 160 -10.46 -8.92 4.85
N ALA A 161 -9.47 -8.02 4.74
CA ALA A 161 -9.49 -6.94 3.77
C ALA A 161 -9.27 -7.40 2.33
N LEU A 162 -8.49 -8.47 2.13
CA LEU A 162 -8.02 -8.91 0.81
C LEU A 162 -8.72 -10.17 0.29
N GLY A 163 -9.62 -10.75 1.08
CA GLY A 163 -10.42 -11.91 0.70
C GLY A 163 -9.66 -13.24 0.76
N PHE A 164 -8.77 -13.42 1.73
CA PHE A 164 -8.11 -14.71 2.00
C PHE A 164 -8.16 -15.06 3.49
N ASP A 165 -8.05 -16.35 3.83
CA ASP A 165 -7.99 -16.78 5.22
C ASP A 165 -6.57 -16.64 5.79
N GLY A 166 -6.25 -15.45 6.30
CA GLY A 166 -4.92 -15.20 6.87
C GLY A 166 -4.64 -15.95 8.17
N LEU A 167 -5.66 -16.44 8.89
CA LEU A 167 -5.46 -17.12 10.16
C LEU A 167 -5.25 -18.63 10.00
N ARG A 168 -6.01 -19.27 9.10
CA ARG A 168 -5.92 -20.72 8.83
C ARG A 168 -5.08 -21.05 7.61
N ASN A 169 -4.76 -20.10 6.75
CA ASN A 169 -3.89 -20.30 5.58
C ASN A 169 -2.88 -19.14 5.42
N PRO A 170 -2.09 -18.79 6.46
CA PRO A 170 -1.09 -17.72 6.37
C PRO A 170 -0.01 -17.99 5.30
N GLU A 171 0.29 -19.26 5.00
CA GLU A 171 1.26 -19.69 4.00
C GLU A 171 0.92 -19.20 2.58
N ILE A 172 -0.34 -18.86 2.30
CA ILE A 172 -0.74 -18.34 0.99
C ILE A 172 0.02 -17.08 0.59
N VAL A 173 0.47 -16.27 1.57
CA VAL A 173 1.27 -15.06 1.33
C VAL A 173 2.65 -15.38 0.73
N ALA A 174 3.21 -16.56 0.98
CA ALA A 174 4.48 -17.03 0.39
C ALA A 174 4.29 -18.00 -0.80
N ASN A 175 3.04 -18.36 -1.11
CA ASN A 175 2.70 -19.30 -2.19
C ASN A 175 1.93 -18.64 -3.35
N ASN A 176 1.46 -17.40 -3.20
CA ASN A 176 0.77 -16.66 -4.23
C ASN A 176 1.32 -15.23 -4.34
N SER A 177 2.02 -14.95 -5.44
CA SER A 177 2.68 -13.67 -5.73
C SER A 177 1.73 -12.47 -5.68
N LEU A 178 0.52 -12.62 -6.25
CA LEU A 178 -0.50 -11.56 -6.23
C LEU A 178 -0.95 -11.25 -4.80
N ILE A 179 -1.19 -12.27 -3.98
CA ILE A 179 -1.56 -12.07 -2.57
C ILE A 179 -0.39 -11.45 -1.80
N ALA A 180 0.85 -11.88 -2.06
CA ALA A 180 2.04 -11.31 -1.45
C ALA A 180 2.14 -9.78 -1.71
N PHE A 181 1.99 -9.34 -2.96
CA PHE A 181 1.98 -7.90 -3.25
C PHE A 181 0.76 -7.18 -2.67
N LYS A 182 -0.41 -7.82 -2.65
CA LYS A 182 -1.61 -7.24 -2.02
C LYS A 182 -1.42 -7.02 -0.53
N THR A 183 -0.77 -7.92 0.22
CA THR A 183 -0.51 -7.71 1.65
C THR A 183 0.46 -6.56 1.89
N ALA A 184 1.49 -6.42 1.06
CA ALA A 184 2.42 -5.30 1.13
C ALA A 184 1.74 -3.95 0.85
N LEU A 185 0.93 -3.88 -0.22
CA LEU A 185 0.16 -2.68 -0.53
C LEU A 185 -0.91 -2.39 0.53
N TRP A 186 -1.60 -3.41 1.04
CA TRP A 186 -2.54 -3.23 2.15
C TRP A 186 -1.86 -2.59 3.35
N PHE A 187 -0.69 -3.10 3.75
CA PHE A 187 0.07 -2.51 4.86
C PHE A 187 0.43 -1.06 4.56
N TRP A 188 0.96 -0.78 3.36
CA TRP A 188 1.36 0.57 2.93
C TRP A 188 0.20 1.58 2.96
N MET A 189 -1.00 1.14 2.57
CA MET A 189 -2.19 1.96 2.44
C MET A 189 -3.04 2.05 3.72
N THR A 190 -2.76 1.23 4.74
CA THR A 190 -3.60 1.11 5.94
C THR A 190 -3.04 1.92 7.10
N GLU A 191 -3.82 2.88 7.61
CA GLU A 191 -3.53 3.54 8.87
C GLU A 191 -3.66 2.57 10.04
N ARG A 192 -2.70 2.63 10.99
CA ARG A 192 -2.78 1.91 12.26
C ARG A 192 -2.44 2.83 13.40
N LYS A 193 -3.47 3.47 13.95
CA LYS A 193 -3.32 4.48 15.01
C LYS A 193 -2.38 4.01 16.13
N PRO A 194 -1.46 4.87 16.60
CA PRO A 194 -1.32 6.29 16.23
C PRO A 194 -0.51 6.54 14.92
N LYS A 195 -0.12 5.49 14.19
CA LYS A 195 0.70 5.60 12.98
C LYS A 195 -0.19 5.87 11.75
N PRO A 196 0.07 6.92 10.96
CA PRO A 196 -0.56 7.07 9.65
C PRO A 196 -0.18 5.94 8.70
N SER A 197 -0.90 5.84 7.58
CA SER A 197 -0.46 5.00 6.46
C SER A 197 0.85 5.53 5.86
N CYS A 198 1.69 4.65 5.31
CA CYS A 198 2.89 5.05 4.57
C CYS A 198 2.51 5.90 3.34
N HIS A 199 1.39 5.57 2.70
CA HIS A 199 0.80 6.36 1.62
C HIS A 199 0.59 7.82 2.00
N ASP A 200 -0.07 8.09 3.13
CA ASP A 200 -0.36 9.47 3.53
C ASP A 200 0.92 10.24 3.87
N VAL A 201 1.94 9.57 4.44
CA VAL A 201 3.27 10.18 4.67
C VAL A 201 3.95 10.56 3.35
N MET A 202 3.90 9.69 2.35
CA MET A 202 4.66 9.88 1.11
C MET A 202 3.94 10.75 0.07
N ALA A 203 2.61 10.67 0.04
CA ALA A 203 1.81 11.21 -1.06
C ALA A 203 0.90 12.38 -0.66
N VAL A 204 0.60 12.53 0.64
CA VAL A 204 -0.28 13.59 1.14
C VAL A 204 0.57 14.61 1.90
N SER A 205 0.86 15.74 1.26
CA SER A 205 1.64 16.86 1.84
C SER A 205 1.05 17.43 3.16
N ALA A 206 -0.16 17.02 3.55
CA ALA A 206 -0.80 17.42 4.81
C ALA A 206 -0.22 16.74 6.05
N TYR A 207 0.64 15.72 5.92
CA TYR A 207 1.40 15.19 7.05
C TYR A 207 2.67 16.01 7.31
N GLY A 208 2.49 17.33 7.51
CA GLY A 208 3.46 18.09 8.31
C GLY A 208 3.59 17.44 9.69
N PRO A 209 4.71 17.61 10.41
CA PRO A 209 4.81 17.10 11.77
C PRO A 209 3.64 17.69 12.55
N ALA A 210 2.66 16.86 12.91
CA ALA A 210 1.66 17.25 13.89
C ALA A 210 2.45 17.85 15.06
N GLN A 211 2.07 19.04 15.51
CA GLN A 211 2.72 19.77 16.61
C GLN A 211 2.92 18.91 17.88
N ASN A 212 2.25 17.74 17.96
CA ASN A 212 2.41 16.73 19.00
C ASN A 212 3.61 15.77 18.83
N ARG A 213 4.23 15.66 17.64
CA ARG A 213 5.37 14.73 17.40
C ARG A 213 6.70 15.26 17.93
N LEU A 214 6.81 16.58 18.11
CA LEU A 214 8.00 17.24 18.67
C LEU A 214 7.91 17.47 20.19
N ARG A 215 6.80 17.07 20.85
CA ARG A 215 6.57 17.38 22.27
C ARG A 215 6.89 16.24 23.25
N THR A 216 7.26 15.05 22.77
CA THR A 216 7.54 13.88 23.61
C THR A 216 9.02 13.50 23.70
N SER A 217 9.94 14.33 23.18
CA SER A 217 11.40 14.10 23.28
C SER A 217 12.10 15.13 24.17
N LYS A 218 11.49 15.47 25.32
CA LYS A 218 12.23 15.94 26.48
C LYS A 218 12.11 14.88 27.56
N VAL A 219 13.08 13.97 27.58
CA VAL A 219 13.54 13.30 28.80
C VAL A 219 14.89 13.92 29.11
#